data_AF-A0AAQ3U2Q5-F1
#
_entry.id   AF-A0AAQ3U2Q5-F1
#
_cell.length_a   1.000
_cell.length_b   1.000
_cell.length_c   1.000
_cell.angle_alpha   90.00
_cell.angle_beta   90.00
_cell.angle_gamma   90.00
#
_symmetry.space_group_name_H-M   'P 1'
#
loop_
_entity.id
_entity.type
_entity.pdbx_description
1 polymer ?
#
loop_
_entity_poly.entity_id
_entity_poly.type
_entity_poly.pdbx_seq_one_letter_code
_entity_poly.pdbx_strand_id
1 'polypeptide(L)'
;MHEELENFERNHVWDLVEPPPTCRPIGTKWVFRNKQGEDGMVVRNKARLVAQGFCQKEGIDYEETFAPVARLEAIRILLAFAASKGFKLQQMDVKSAFLNGFIEEEVYVRQPPGFESARYPDRVYKLKKALYGLKLKSFLLKSGFVMGSVDKTLFLLSRGGDTLIIYVDDIIFGGSSHALVSSFAEQMSREFEMSLMGELQFFLGLQIKQGLEGTFVHQAKYTKDILKKFNMGDSKPMTTPMSTNTALDADEDGEAVDQKEFRGMIGSLLYLTATRPDIQFAVCLCARYQASPRTSHRQAVKRIFRYLKFTPELGLWYSSGSSLSLRGFSDADHAGCRIDRKSTSGTCQLFGTSLQASVALSTTEAEYVAVASCCSQLLWMKATLSDFGLRFGRIPLLVDSTFAISVAKNPVLHSRTKHIDVRFHFLRDHYEKGDIDLIHVVSANQLADIFTKPLELQVEGVDNALIKGEIESQWTGLIALLV
;
A
#
# COMPACT_ATOMS: atom_id res chain seq x y z
N MET A 1 -27.73 -2.08 15.34
CA MET A 1 -27.96 -0.70 15.82
C MET A 1 -28.03 -0.71 17.34
N HIS A 2 -29.01 -1.38 17.96
CA HIS A 2 -29.07 -1.56 19.43
C HIS A 2 -27.75 -2.06 20.05
N GLU A 3 -27.16 -3.14 19.52
CA GLU A 3 -25.85 -3.65 19.98
C GLU A 3 -24.74 -2.58 20.00
N GLU A 4 -24.74 -1.65 19.03
CA GLU A 4 -23.74 -0.56 18.97
C GLU A 4 -24.03 0.52 20.03
N LEU A 5 -25.31 0.84 20.29
CA LEU A 5 -25.71 1.83 21.29
C LEU A 5 -25.49 1.32 22.72
N GLU A 6 -25.84 0.07 23.00
CA GLU A 6 -25.57 -0.59 24.29
C GLU A 6 -24.07 -0.59 24.61
N ASN A 7 -23.25 -0.74 23.57
CA ASN A 7 -21.81 -0.69 23.67
C ASN A 7 -21.28 0.73 23.96
N PHE A 8 -21.91 1.77 23.41
CA PHE A 8 -21.62 3.16 23.76
C PHE A 8 -22.00 3.49 25.21
N GLU A 9 -23.14 2.97 25.67
CA GLU A 9 -23.61 3.13 27.04
C GLU A 9 -22.70 2.41 28.04
N ARG A 10 -22.37 1.13 27.78
CA ARG A 10 -21.46 0.33 28.62
C ARG A 10 -20.11 1.00 28.80
N ASN A 11 -19.62 1.65 27.75
CA ASN A 11 -18.34 2.33 27.79
C ASN A 11 -18.43 3.81 28.20
N HIS A 12 -19.59 4.32 28.63
CA HIS A 12 -19.76 5.71 29.06
C HIS A 12 -19.17 6.74 28.07
N VAL A 13 -19.47 6.54 26.79
CA VAL A 13 -18.80 7.24 25.68
C VAL A 13 -19.26 8.67 25.54
N TRP A 14 -20.50 8.92 25.94
CA TRP A 14 -21.10 10.22 25.92
C TRP A 14 -22.09 10.39 27.07
N ASP A 15 -22.42 11.65 27.35
CA ASP A 15 -23.55 12.01 28.19
C ASP A 15 -24.57 12.81 27.40
N LEU A 16 -25.85 12.56 27.65
CA LEU A 16 -26.94 13.36 27.08
C LEU A 16 -27.09 14.67 27.88
N VAL A 17 -26.67 15.77 27.29
CA VAL A 17 -26.61 17.10 27.93
C VAL A 17 -27.40 18.13 27.14
N GLU A 18 -27.69 19.26 27.79
CA GLU A 18 -28.24 20.41 27.09
C GLU A 18 -27.19 21.02 26.15
N PRO A 19 -27.57 21.40 24.93
CA PRO A 19 -26.64 21.97 23.97
C PRO A 19 -26.11 23.32 24.50
N PRO A 20 -24.79 23.54 24.51
CA PRO A 20 -24.24 24.85 24.86
C PRO A 20 -24.74 25.94 23.89
N PRO A 21 -24.99 27.17 24.34
CA PRO A 21 -25.57 28.24 23.51
C PRO A 21 -24.75 28.57 22.25
N THR A 22 -23.45 28.30 22.27
CA THR A 22 -22.49 28.64 21.21
C THR A 22 -22.05 27.44 20.38
N CYS A 23 -22.45 26.22 20.74
CA CYS A 23 -21.97 25.00 20.09
C CYS A 23 -22.91 24.54 18.96
N ARG A 24 -22.34 24.20 17.80
CA ARG A 24 -23.06 23.53 16.72
C ARG A 24 -22.79 22.02 16.79
N PRO A 25 -23.74 21.19 17.27
CA PRO A 25 -23.52 19.76 17.40
C PRO A 25 -23.36 19.10 16.03
N ILE A 26 -22.37 18.22 15.91
CA ILE A 26 -22.07 17.45 14.70
C ILE A 26 -23.20 16.45 14.45
N GLY A 27 -23.73 16.39 13.23
CA GLY A 27 -24.77 15.41 12.90
C GLY A 27 -24.24 13.97 12.97
N THR A 28 -25.12 12.99 13.16
CA THR A 28 -24.76 11.57 13.16
C THR A 28 -25.53 10.81 12.07
N LYS A 29 -24.95 9.72 11.57
CA LYS A 29 -25.57 8.88 10.53
C LYS A 29 -25.24 7.41 10.75
N TRP A 30 -26.19 6.55 10.43
CA TRP A 30 -25.96 5.10 10.36
C TRP A 30 -25.32 4.69 9.03
N VAL A 31 -24.24 3.91 9.12
CA VAL A 31 -23.59 3.25 8.00
C VAL A 31 -23.75 1.75 8.16
N PHE A 32 -24.31 1.11 7.14
CA PHE A 32 -24.57 -0.33 7.12
C PHE A 32 -23.56 -1.04 6.23
N ARG A 33 -23.02 -2.17 6.70
CA ARG A 33 -22.12 -3.03 5.95
C ARG A 33 -22.37 -4.48 6.28
N ASN A 34 -22.52 -5.30 5.25
CA ASN A 34 -22.61 -6.76 5.40
C ASN A 34 -21.18 -7.32 5.42
N LYS A 35 -20.82 -8.03 6.48
CA LYS A 35 -19.62 -8.89 6.52
C LYS A 35 -19.98 -10.19 5.83
N GLN A 36 -19.28 -10.47 4.74
CA GLN A 36 -19.40 -11.73 4.01
C GLN A 36 -18.28 -12.68 4.41
N GLY A 37 -18.60 -13.96 4.49
CA GLY A 37 -17.64 -15.04 4.70
C GLY A 37 -16.75 -15.25 3.48
N GLU A 38 -15.87 -16.25 3.57
CA GLU A 38 -15.03 -16.67 2.44
C GLU A 38 -15.86 -17.21 1.27
N ASP A 39 -16.99 -17.86 1.58
CA ASP A 39 -17.99 -18.39 0.64
C ASP A 39 -18.89 -17.33 0.00
N GLY A 40 -18.75 -16.06 0.40
CA GLY A 40 -19.59 -14.95 -0.08
C GLY A 40 -20.96 -14.85 0.58
N MET A 41 -21.31 -15.73 1.52
CA MET A 41 -22.54 -15.63 2.30
C MET A 41 -22.43 -14.52 3.35
N VAL A 42 -23.54 -13.84 3.65
CA VAL A 42 -23.55 -12.79 4.67
C VAL A 42 -23.49 -13.44 6.05
N VAL A 43 -22.35 -13.28 6.73
CA VAL A 43 -22.11 -13.81 8.07
C VAL A 43 -22.64 -12.86 9.14
N ARG A 44 -22.55 -11.54 8.91
CA ARG A 44 -23.02 -10.54 9.89
C ARG A 44 -23.42 -9.23 9.24
N ASN A 45 -24.57 -8.69 9.62
CA ASN A 45 -24.96 -7.32 9.29
C ASN A 45 -24.39 -6.35 10.33
N LYS A 46 -23.48 -5.46 9.95
CA LYS A 46 -22.86 -4.48 10.84
C LYS A 46 -23.47 -3.10 10.59
N ALA A 47 -23.91 -2.45 11.66
CA ALA A 47 -24.32 -1.04 11.64
C ALA A 47 -23.32 -0.25 12.48
N ARG A 48 -22.81 0.86 11.97
CA ARG A 48 -21.93 1.80 12.68
C ARG A 48 -22.59 3.16 12.73
N LEU A 49 -22.57 3.81 13.89
CA LEU A 49 -22.90 5.22 13.97
C LEU A 49 -21.64 6.03 13.69
N VAL A 50 -21.73 6.99 12.78
CA VAL A 50 -20.61 7.87 12.44
C VAL A 50 -21.02 9.33 12.61
N ALA A 51 -20.09 10.15 13.09
CA ALA A 51 -20.23 11.60 13.08
C ALA A 51 -20.05 12.14 11.66
N GLN A 52 -20.83 13.15 11.29
CA GLN A 52 -20.80 13.82 10.00
C GLN A 52 -19.65 14.86 9.97
N GLY A 53 -18.41 14.36 9.99
CA GLY A 53 -17.20 15.18 10.10
C GLY A 53 -16.95 16.19 8.95
N PHE A 54 -17.67 16.09 7.83
CA PHE A 54 -17.59 17.07 6.73
C PHE A 54 -18.12 18.46 7.09
N CYS A 55 -18.68 18.65 8.29
CA CYS A 55 -19.11 19.95 8.81
C CYS A 55 -18.02 20.68 9.63
N GLN A 56 -16.85 20.07 9.84
CA GLN A 56 -15.74 20.67 10.59
C GLN A 56 -15.00 21.71 9.76
N LYS A 57 -14.61 22.83 10.37
CA LYS A 57 -13.85 23.92 9.76
C LYS A 57 -12.39 23.90 10.19
N GLU A 58 -11.50 23.85 9.21
CA GLU A 58 -10.05 24.02 9.38
C GLU A 58 -9.74 25.33 10.11
N GLY A 59 -8.90 25.28 11.15
CA GLY A 59 -8.56 26.43 11.99
C GLY A 59 -9.60 26.82 13.05
N ILE A 60 -10.70 26.05 13.18
CA ILE A 60 -11.71 26.21 14.26
C ILE A 60 -11.91 24.89 15.00
N ASP A 61 -12.17 23.80 14.26
CA ASP A 61 -12.51 22.49 14.84
C ASP A 61 -11.33 21.50 14.84
N TYR A 62 -10.26 21.79 14.08
CA TYR A 62 -9.00 21.06 14.06
C TYR A 62 -7.88 21.93 13.46
N GLU A 63 -6.64 21.72 13.92
CA GLU A 63 -5.44 22.37 13.37
C GLU A 63 -4.71 21.51 12.33
N GLU A 64 -4.77 20.17 12.45
CA GLU A 64 -4.21 19.22 11.49
C GLU A 64 -5.19 18.05 11.23
N THR A 65 -5.45 17.72 9.96
CA THR A 65 -6.34 16.60 9.56
C THR A 65 -5.59 15.30 9.24
N PHE A 66 -4.27 15.27 9.40
CA PHE A 66 -3.46 14.13 8.97
C PHE A 66 -3.61 12.94 9.91
N ALA A 67 -4.66 12.15 9.70
CA ALA A 67 -4.63 10.75 10.10
C ALA A 67 -3.55 10.04 9.24
N PRO A 68 -2.53 9.42 9.83
CA PRO A 68 -1.56 8.64 9.07
C PRO A 68 -2.31 7.49 8.39
N VAL A 69 -2.39 7.51 7.07
CA VAL A 69 -2.89 6.36 6.30
C VAL A 69 -1.72 5.40 6.10
N ALA A 70 -1.89 4.16 6.55
CA ALA A 70 -0.91 3.10 6.33
C ALA A 70 -0.52 3.03 4.84
N ARG A 71 0.75 3.29 4.55
CA ARG A 71 1.29 3.17 3.18
C ARG A 71 1.38 1.70 2.82
N LEU A 72 0.89 1.34 1.63
CA LEU A 72 0.95 -0.04 1.14
C LEU A 72 2.39 -0.57 1.12
N GLU A 73 3.33 0.33 0.87
CA GLU A 73 4.76 0.08 0.88
C GLU A 73 5.27 -0.30 2.27
N ALA A 74 4.84 0.40 3.32
CA ALA A 74 5.20 0.08 4.70
C ALA A 74 4.66 -1.30 5.10
N ILE A 75 3.46 -1.64 4.65
CA ILE A 75 2.83 -2.94 4.90
C ILE A 75 3.60 -4.07 4.22
N ARG A 76 4.00 -3.89 2.96
CA ARG A 76 4.81 -4.90 2.27
C ARG A 76 6.18 -5.08 2.91
N ILE A 77 6.81 -3.98 3.37
CA ILE A 77 8.04 -4.05 4.17
C ILE A 77 7.80 -4.86 5.46
N LEU A 78 6.69 -4.61 6.17
CA LEU A 78 6.32 -5.37 7.38
C LEU A 78 6.18 -6.88 7.09
N LEU A 79 5.44 -7.25 6.04
CA LEU A 79 5.21 -8.65 5.66
C LEU A 79 6.51 -9.35 5.27
N ALA A 80 7.35 -8.68 4.49
CA ALA A 80 8.63 -9.24 4.07
C ALA A 80 9.64 -9.34 5.21
N PHE A 81 9.69 -8.32 6.08
CA PHE A 81 10.50 -8.36 7.29
C PHE A 81 10.08 -9.56 8.15
N ALA A 82 8.78 -9.71 8.42
CA ALA A 82 8.27 -10.83 9.18
C ALA A 82 8.64 -12.18 8.54
N ALA A 83 8.45 -12.34 7.24
CA ALA A 83 8.83 -13.55 6.51
C ALA A 83 10.33 -13.87 6.66
N SER A 84 11.21 -12.88 6.46
CA SER A 84 12.67 -13.06 6.56
C SER A 84 13.17 -13.40 7.98
N LYS A 85 12.39 -13.01 9.00
CA LYS A 85 12.70 -13.28 10.41
C LYS A 85 11.97 -14.52 10.93
N GLY A 86 11.16 -15.17 10.10
CA GLY A 86 10.29 -16.28 10.50
C GLY A 86 9.21 -15.87 11.51
N PHE A 87 8.87 -14.58 11.58
CA PHE A 87 7.84 -14.09 12.50
C PHE A 87 6.47 -14.42 11.93
N LYS A 88 5.64 -15.05 12.76
CA LYS A 88 4.25 -15.26 12.44
C LYS A 88 3.44 -14.06 12.92
N LEU A 89 2.92 -13.27 11.97
CA LEU A 89 2.11 -12.11 12.26
C LEU A 89 0.71 -12.52 12.70
N GLN A 90 0.26 -11.90 13.78
CA GLN A 90 -1.06 -12.05 14.38
C GLN A 90 -1.77 -10.71 14.37
N GLN A 91 -3.10 -10.77 14.46
CA GLN A 91 -3.94 -9.57 14.55
C GLN A 91 -4.76 -9.60 15.83
N MET A 92 -4.90 -8.44 16.47
CA MET A 92 -5.91 -8.22 17.50
C MET A 92 -6.97 -7.26 17.01
N ASP A 93 -8.22 -7.48 17.42
CA ASP A 93 -9.30 -6.51 17.22
C ASP A 93 -9.65 -5.91 18.58
N VAL A 94 -9.74 -4.58 18.62
CA VAL A 94 -10.27 -3.88 19.78
C VAL A 94 -11.76 -4.11 19.77
N LYS A 95 -12.28 -4.73 20.84
CA LYS A 95 -13.73 -4.71 21.05
C LYS A 95 -14.13 -3.25 21.19
N SER A 96 -14.87 -2.76 20.21
CA SER A 96 -15.48 -1.43 20.28
C SER A 96 -14.45 -0.29 20.27
N ALA A 97 -13.61 -0.24 19.23
CA ALA A 97 -12.51 0.72 19.01
C ALA A 97 -12.83 2.23 19.24
N PHE A 98 -14.10 2.63 19.32
CA PHE A 98 -14.50 4.02 19.48
C PHE A 98 -14.43 4.57 20.92
N LEU A 99 -14.09 3.76 21.93
CA LEU A 99 -14.65 4.02 23.27
C LEU A 99 -13.66 3.96 24.44
N ASN A 100 -12.36 4.16 24.22
CA ASN A 100 -11.33 3.92 25.26
C ASN A 100 -10.47 5.14 25.65
N GLY A 101 -10.19 6.12 24.77
CA GLY A 101 -9.50 7.37 25.14
C GLY A 101 -10.42 8.29 25.94
N PHE A 102 -9.94 9.33 26.65
CA PHE A 102 -10.78 10.45 27.06
C PHE A 102 -10.50 11.62 26.11
N ILE A 103 -11.52 12.37 25.65
CA ILE A 103 -11.30 13.60 24.87
C ILE A 103 -11.15 14.76 25.86
N GLU A 104 -10.10 15.57 25.72
CA GLU A 104 -9.95 16.83 26.46
C GLU A 104 -10.81 17.94 25.84
N GLU A 105 -10.99 17.91 24.52
CA GLU A 105 -11.84 18.79 23.73
C GLU A 105 -13.33 18.48 23.92
N GLU A 106 -14.16 19.53 24.00
CA GLU A 106 -15.60 19.39 24.11
C GLU A 106 -16.26 19.16 22.73
N VAL A 107 -16.42 17.89 22.37
CA VAL A 107 -17.11 17.50 21.12
C VAL A 107 -18.56 17.12 21.40
N TYR A 108 -19.50 17.75 20.70
CA TYR A 108 -20.93 17.48 20.81
C TYR A 108 -21.49 16.88 19.51
N VAL A 109 -22.27 15.81 19.61
CA VAL A 109 -22.92 15.15 18.48
C VAL A 109 -24.43 15.05 18.68
N ARG A 110 -25.20 15.07 17.58
CA ARG A 110 -26.65 14.87 17.62
C ARG A 110 -26.98 13.43 17.98
N GLN A 111 -28.16 13.25 18.59
CA GLN A 111 -28.70 11.92 18.89
C GLN A 111 -28.78 11.06 17.61
N PRO A 112 -28.54 9.73 17.70
CA PRO A 112 -28.60 8.85 16.55
C PRO A 112 -29.99 8.89 15.91
N PRO A 113 -30.09 9.01 14.57
CA PRO A 113 -31.38 9.03 13.90
C PRO A 113 -32.22 7.79 14.22
N GLY A 114 -33.46 8.01 14.68
CA GLY A 114 -34.40 6.96 15.07
C GLY A 114 -34.21 6.40 16.49
N PHE A 115 -33.31 7.00 17.28
CA PHE A 115 -33.04 6.64 18.67
C PHE A 115 -33.02 7.89 19.57
N GLU A 116 -33.73 8.94 19.19
CA GLU A 116 -33.85 10.18 19.97
C GLU A 116 -34.66 9.95 21.25
N SER A 117 -34.23 10.59 22.34
CA SER A 117 -34.93 10.54 23.62
C SER A 117 -36.29 11.23 23.51
N ALA A 118 -37.36 10.47 23.73
CA ALA A 118 -38.72 11.04 23.78
C ALA A 118 -38.90 12.09 24.89
N ARG A 119 -38.11 11.99 25.97
CA ARG A 119 -38.15 12.94 27.09
C ARG A 119 -37.28 14.18 26.84
N TYR A 120 -36.21 14.04 26.06
CA TYR A 120 -35.25 15.11 25.80
C TYR A 120 -34.86 15.16 24.31
N PRO A 121 -35.80 15.53 23.42
CA PRO A 121 -35.57 15.48 21.98
C PRO A 121 -34.48 16.45 21.52
N ASP A 122 -34.36 17.60 22.18
CA ASP A 122 -33.43 18.68 21.79
C ASP A 122 -32.04 18.57 22.44
N ARG A 123 -31.79 17.53 23.25
CA ARG A 123 -30.48 17.31 23.87
C ARG A 123 -29.47 16.71 22.89
N VAL A 124 -28.19 16.91 23.21
CA VAL A 124 -27.05 16.44 22.42
C VAL A 124 -26.15 15.54 23.26
N TYR A 125 -25.39 14.68 22.60
CA TYR A 125 -24.39 13.85 23.27
C TYR A 125 -23.06 14.58 23.34
N LYS A 126 -22.54 14.82 24.55
CA LYS A 126 -21.16 15.27 24.78
C LYS A 126 -20.24 14.06 24.79
N LEU A 127 -19.31 13.97 23.85
CA LEU A 127 -18.33 12.90 23.79
C LEU A 127 -17.35 13.01 24.96
N LYS A 128 -17.21 11.93 25.72
CA LYS A 128 -16.22 11.78 26.78
C LYS A 128 -14.95 11.12 26.30
N LYS A 129 -15.03 10.35 25.21
CA LYS A 129 -14.00 9.37 24.87
C LYS A 129 -13.38 9.52 23.48
N ALA A 130 -12.05 9.57 23.44
CA ALA A 130 -11.22 9.75 22.25
C ALA A 130 -10.92 8.42 21.55
N LEU A 131 -10.50 8.54 20.29
CA LEU A 131 -10.01 7.44 19.47
C LEU A 131 -8.88 6.68 20.18
N TYR A 132 -8.94 5.36 20.05
CA TYR A 132 -8.11 4.36 20.71
C TYR A 132 -6.57 4.58 20.57
N GLY A 133 -6.10 5.17 19.45
CA GLY A 133 -4.68 5.23 19.11
C GLY A 133 -3.78 5.96 20.11
N LEU A 134 -4.27 7.02 20.79
CA LEU A 134 -3.44 7.84 21.69
C LEU A 134 -3.03 7.10 22.98
N LYS A 135 -3.92 6.28 23.55
CA LYS A 135 -3.62 5.50 24.77
C LYS A 135 -2.69 4.33 24.49
N LEU A 136 -2.88 3.64 23.36
CA LEU A 136 -2.02 2.53 22.97
C LEU A 136 -0.57 2.98 22.81
N LYS A 137 -0.35 4.07 22.07
CA LYS A 137 0.99 4.63 21.88
C LYS A 137 1.70 4.91 23.21
N SER A 138 1.01 5.58 24.13
CA SER A 138 1.57 5.92 25.45
C SER A 138 1.93 4.67 26.26
N PHE A 139 1.10 3.63 26.18
CA PHE A 139 1.34 2.36 26.83
C PHE A 139 2.52 1.58 26.24
N LEU A 140 2.63 1.52 24.91
CA LEU A 140 3.75 0.86 24.23
C LEU A 140 5.09 1.52 24.61
N LEU A 141 5.15 2.85 24.61
CA LEU A 141 6.35 3.58 25.02
C LEU A 141 6.73 3.28 26.48
N LYS A 142 5.75 3.27 27.40
CA LYS A 142 5.98 2.90 28.82
C LYS A 142 6.40 1.44 28.99
N SER A 143 5.97 0.56 28.07
CA SER A 143 6.33 -0.86 28.05
C SER A 143 7.71 -1.12 27.41
N GLY A 144 8.45 -0.07 27.06
CA GLY A 144 9.81 -0.15 26.51
C GLY A 144 9.89 -0.28 25.00
N PHE A 145 8.78 -0.13 24.27
CA PHE A 145 8.82 -0.08 22.81
C PHE A 145 9.43 1.24 22.33
N VAL A 146 10.17 1.16 21.23
CA VAL A 146 10.66 2.30 20.48
C VAL A 146 9.76 2.52 19.28
N MET A 147 9.24 3.74 19.14
CA MET A 147 8.44 4.15 17.99
C MET A 147 9.34 4.46 16.79
N GLY A 148 8.90 4.10 15.59
CA GLY A 148 9.58 4.43 14.35
C GLY A 148 9.82 5.94 14.16
N SER A 149 10.96 6.27 13.56
CA SER A 149 11.35 7.62 13.19
C SER A 149 10.61 8.10 11.95
N VAL A 150 10.42 7.22 10.96
CA VAL A 150 9.71 7.46 9.70
C VAL A 150 8.25 7.08 9.81
N ASP A 151 7.96 5.83 10.21
CA ASP A 151 6.59 5.35 10.39
C ASP A 151 6.21 5.39 11.87
N LYS A 152 5.37 6.37 12.24
CA LYS A 152 4.91 6.58 13.63
C LYS A 152 3.90 5.52 14.11
N THR A 153 3.45 4.65 13.22
CA THR A 153 2.53 3.54 13.51
C THR A 153 3.27 2.23 13.82
N LEU A 154 4.58 2.16 13.51
CA LEU A 154 5.44 1.02 13.80
C LEU A 154 6.14 1.18 15.14
N PHE A 155 6.13 0.12 15.95
CA PHE A 155 6.87 0.05 17.21
C PHE A 155 7.66 -1.25 17.29
N LEU A 156 8.87 -1.14 17.84
CA LEU A 156 9.81 -2.24 18.01
C LEU A 156 10.18 -2.38 19.49
N LEU A 157 10.10 -3.59 20.01
CA LEU A 157 10.62 -3.96 21.33
C LEU A 157 11.75 -4.96 21.15
N SER A 158 12.90 -4.67 21.75
CA SER A 158 14.04 -5.61 21.81
C SER A 158 14.35 -5.94 23.26
N ARG A 159 14.25 -7.22 23.63
CA ARG A 159 14.46 -7.70 25.01
C ARG A 159 15.29 -8.98 25.00
N GLY A 160 16.53 -8.92 25.46
CA GLY A 160 17.37 -10.11 25.65
C GLY A 160 17.66 -10.89 24.35
N GLY A 161 17.72 -10.21 23.20
CA GLY A 161 17.87 -10.83 21.88
C GLY A 161 16.55 -11.15 21.18
N ASP A 162 15.44 -11.20 21.92
CA ASP A 162 14.11 -11.31 21.33
C ASP A 162 13.63 -9.97 20.79
N THR A 163 12.86 -10.03 19.70
CA THR A 163 12.27 -8.88 19.03
C THR A 163 10.78 -9.07 18.88
N LEU A 164 10.01 -8.02 19.17
CA LEU A 164 8.57 -7.94 18.94
C LEU A 164 8.28 -6.66 18.16
N ILE A 165 7.52 -6.79 17.08
CA ILE A 165 7.05 -5.70 16.23
C ILE A 165 5.55 -5.55 16.40
N ILE A 166 5.07 -4.30 16.41
CA ILE A 166 3.65 -3.98 16.33
C ILE A 166 3.41 -2.81 15.35
N TYR A 167 2.39 -2.98 14.53
CA TYR A 167 1.78 -1.98 13.67
C TYR A 167 0.42 -1.59 14.27
N VAL A 168 0.33 -0.36 14.78
CA VAL A 168 -0.69 0.03 15.77
C VAL A 168 -2.10 0.24 15.20
N ASP A 169 -2.24 0.65 13.94
CA ASP A 169 -3.55 1.02 13.38
C ASP A 169 -4.52 -0.16 13.31
N ASP A 170 -4.02 -1.33 12.92
CA ASP A 170 -4.79 -2.57 12.81
C ASP A 170 -4.30 -3.67 13.77
N ILE A 171 -3.43 -3.28 14.71
CA ILE A 171 -2.84 -4.10 15.77
C ILE A 171 -2.32 -5.43 15.22
N ILE A 172 -1.46 -5.29 14.22
CA ILE A 172 -0.71 -6.41 13.65
C ILE A 172 0.59 -6.50 14.40
N PHE A 173 0.91 -7.67 14.91
CA PHE A 173 2.11 -7.86 15.72
C PHE A 173 2.70 -9.24 15.49
N GLY A 174 3.99 -9.37 15.76
CA GLY A 174 4.71 -10.62 15.65
C GLY A 174 6.10 -10.49 16.25
N GLY A 175 6.76 -11.61 16.51
CA GLY A 175 8.07 -11.58 17.14
C GLY A 175 8.83 -12.88 17.03
N SER A 176 10.06 -12.86 17.53
CA SER A 176 11.00 -13.98 17.51
C SER A 176 10.60 -15.14 18.42
N SER A 177 9.87 -14.83 19.50
CA SER A 177 9.51 -15.79 20.54
C SER A 177 7.99 -15.87 20.69
N HIS A 178 7.46 -17.09 20.61
CA HIS A 178 6.04 -17.34 20.88
C HIS A 178 5.65 -16.88 22.28
N ALA A 179 6.51 -17.06 23.29
CA ALA A 179 6.24 -16.62 24.65
C ALA A 179 6.09 -15.09 24.75
N LEU A 180 6.93 -14.34 24.01
CA LEU A 180 6.87 -12.88 23.97
C LEU A 180 5.59 -12.41 23.28
N VAL A 181 5.21 -13.04 22.17
CA VAL A 181 3.98 -12.75 21.42
C VAL A 181 2.74 -13.05 22.26
N SER A 182 2.68 -14.21 22.93
CA SER A 182 1.56 -14.58 23.81
C SER A 182 1.44 -13.65 25.01
N SER A 183 2.55 -13.35 25.69
CA SER A 183 2.55 -12.42 26.82
C SER A 183 2.07 -11.02 26.41
N PHE A 184 2.48 -10.55 25.23
CA PHE A 184 2.01 -9.28 24.71
C PHE A 184 0.51 -9.31 24.41
N ALA A 185 0.00 -10.37 23.76
CA ALA A 185 -1.42 -10.52 23.46
C ALA A 185 -2.29 -10.55 24.74
N GLU A 186 -1.83 -11.23 25.79
CA GLU A 186 -2.50 -11.24 27.10
C GLU A 186 -2.53 -9.85 27.73
N GLN A 187 -1.40 -9.14 27.70
CA GLN A 187 -1.30 -7.80 28.24
C GLN A 187 -2.23 -6.83 27.49
N MET A 188 -2.24 -6.87 26.17
CA MET A 188 -3.13 -6.08 25.32
C MET A 188 -4.60 -6.39 25.57
N SER A 189 -4.94 -7.68 25.75
CA SER A 189 -6.30 -8.11 26.07
C SER A 189 -6.76 -7.58 27.43
N ARG A 190 -5.87 -7.57 28.43
CA ARG A 190 -6.17 -7.10 29.77
C ARG A 190 -6.32 -5.58 29.85
N GLU A 191 -5.41 -4.84 29.23
CA GLU A 191 -5.35 -3.36 29.35
C GLU A 191 -6.34 -2.65 28.42
N PHE A 192 -6.72 -3.27 27.30
CA PHE A 192 -7.51 -2.62 26.25
C PHE A 192 -8.74 -3.41 25.78
N GLU A 193 -9.13 -4.47 26.51
CA GLU A 193 -10.28 -5.34 26.19
C GLU A 193 -10.24 -5.92 24.77
N MET A 194 -9.04 -6.26 24.30
CA MET A 194 -8.86 -6.81 22.96
C MET A 194 -9.16 -8.29 22.88
N SER A 195 -9.47 -8.73 21.66
CA SER A 195 -9.52 -10.14 21.31
C SER A 195 -8.49 -10.46 20.25
N LEU A 196 -7.72 -11.53 20.48
CA LEU A 196 -6.85 -12.12 19.48
C LEU A 196 -7.71 -12.69 18.35
N MET A 197 -7.47 -12.23 17.12
CA MET A 197 -8.11 -12.76 15.91
C MET A 197 -7.35 -13.97 15.33
N GLY A 198 -6.12 -14.19 15.81
CA GLY A 198 -5.24 -15.27 15.38
C GLY A 198 -4.24 -14.81 14.32
N GLU A 199 -3.86 -15.73 13.45
CA GLU A 199 -2.94 -15.47 12.34
C GLU A 199 -3.49 -14.41 11.38
N LEU A 200 -2.62 -13.51 10.92
CA LEU A 200 -2.96 -12.53 9.90
C LEU A 200 -3.26 -13.23 8.57
N GLN A 201 -4.54 -13.34 8.22
CA GLN A 201 -5.03 -13.95 6.97
C GLN A 201 -5.53 -12.92 5.97
N PHE A 202 -6.05 -11.79 6.45
CA PHE A 202 -6.59 -10.72 5.61
C PHE A 202 -6.17 -9.36 6.14
N PHE A 203 -5.63 -8.51 5.28
CA PHE A 203 -5.24 -7.17 5.68
C PHE A 203 -5.39 -6.16 4.55
N LEU A 204 -6.17 -5.09 4.77
CA LEU A 204 -6.43 -4.04 3.79
C LEU A 204 -6.79 -4.56 2.38
N GLY A 205 -7.57 -5.64 2.33
CA GLY A 205 -8.00 -6.31 1.09
C GLY A 205 -6.99 -7.25 0.44
N LEU A 206 -5.82 -7.44 1.08
CA LEU A 206 -4.83 -8.46 0.76
C LEU A 206 -5.17 -9.77 1.49
N GLN A 207 -4.93 -10.90 0.84
CA GLN A 207 -5.03 -12.24 1.41
C GLN A 207 -3.62 -12.76 1.66
N ILE A 208 -3.37 -13.25 2.87
CA ILE A 208 -2.04 -13.57 3.37
C ILE A 208 -2.02 -15.03 3.84
N LYS A 209 -1.02 -15.79 3.40
CA LYS A 209 -0.75 -17.15 3.85
C LYS A 209 0.68 -17.22 4.36
N GLN A 210 0.87 -17.48 5.65
CA GLN A 210 2.19 -17.50 6.29
C GLN A 210 2.62 -18.96 6.51
N GLY A 211 3.73 -19.34 5.89
CA GLY A 211 4.36 -20.65 6.02
C GLY A 211 5.78 -20.56 6.55
N LEU A 212 6.41 -21.72 6.75
CA LEU A 212 7.80 -21.81 7.21
C LEU A 212 8.80 -21.29 6.15
N GLU A 213 8.49 -21.52 4.88
CA GLU A 213 9.33 -21.14 3.73
C GLU A 213 9.12 -19.68 3.29
N GLY A 214 8.09 -19.01 3.82
CA GLY A 214 7.76 -17.65 3.42
C GLY A 214 6.30 -17.27 3.62
N THR A 215 5.97 -16.06 3.16
CA THR A 215 4.62 -15.50 3.19
C THR A 215 4.11 -15.23 1.77
N PHE A 216 2.96 -15.79 1.42
CA PHE A 216 2.28 -15.53 0.15
C PHE A 216 1.21 -14.46 0.33
N VAL A 217 1.19 -13.46 -0.55
CA VAL A 217 0.25 -12.35 -0.51
C VAL A 217 -0.44 -12.21 -1.87
N HIS A 218 -1.77 -12.34 -1.89
CA HIS A 218 -2.55 -12.32 -3.13
C HIS A 218 -3.90 -11.62 -2.95
N GLN A 219 -4.59 -11.35 -4.06
CA GLN A 219 -5.89 -10.68 -4.08
C GLN A 219 -6.92 -11.46 -4.91
N ALA A 220 -6.88 -12.80 -4.87
CA ALA A 220 -7.69 -13.66 -5.74
C ALA A 220 -9.20 -13.43 -5.62
N LYS A 221 -9.69 -13.20 -4.39
CA LYS A 221 -11.10 -12.83 -4.14
C LYS A 221 -11.45 -11.52 -4.86
N TYR A 222 -10.61 -10.49 -4.69
CA TYR A 222 -10.80 -9.21 -5.35
C TYR A 222 -10.74 -9.34 -6.88
N THR A 223 -9.81 -10.14 -7.41
CA THR A 223 -9.72 -10.45 -8.84
C THR A 223 -11.02 -11.04 -9.38
N LYS A 224 -11.62 -12.01 -8.67
CA LYS A 224 -12.91 -12.60 -9.03
C LYS A 224 -14.05 -11.57 -8.95
N ASP A 225 -14.05 -10.74 -7.92
CA ASP A 225 -15.06 -9.69 -7.72
C ASP A 225 -15.04 -8.65 -8.86
N ILE A 226 -13.85 -8.18 -9.28
CA ILE A 226 -13.75 -7.21 -10.38
C ILE A 226 -14.08 -7.85 -11.74
N LEU A 227 -13.73 -9.13 -11.96
CA LEU A 227 -14.13 -9.85 -13.17
C LEU A 227 -15.66 -9.95 -13.27
N LYS A 228 -16.34 -10.23 -12.14
CA LYS A 228 -17.80 -10.23 -12.08
C LYS A 228 -18.38 -8.83 -12.29
N LYS A 229 -17.84 -7.82 -11.60
CA LYS A 229 -18.29 -6.41 -11.67
C LYS A 229 -18.30 -5.87 -13.09
N PHE A 230 -17.32 -6.22 -13.91
CA PHE A 230 -17.19 -5.74 -15.29
C PHE A 230 -17.62 -6.76 -16.36
N ASN A 231 -18.37 -7.79 -15.98
CA ASN A 231 -18.88 -8.83 -16.89
C ASN A 231 -17.78 -9.52 -17.72
N MET A 232 -16.62 -9.77 -17.10
CA MET A 232 -15.47 -10.43 -17.72
C MET A 232 -15.35 -11.91 -17.35
N GLY A 233 -16.30 -12.45 -16.56
CA GLY A 233 -16.34 -13.84 -16.11
C GLY A 233 -16.31 -14.87 -17.24
N ASP A 234 -17.03 -14.62 -18.34
CA ASP A 234 -17.13 -15.55 -19.48
C ASP A 234 -16.16 -15.21 -20.63
N SER A 235 -15.32 -14.19 -20.46
CA SER A 235 -14.38 -13.76 -21.50
C SER A 235 -13.33 -14.85 -21.83
N LYS A 236 -12.85 -14.93 -23.07
CA LYS A 236 -11.76 -15.85 -23.43
C LYS A 236 -10.46 -15.44 -22.71
N PRO A 237 -9.76 -16.32 -21.97
CA PRO A 237 -8.52 -15.93 -21.29
C PRO A 237 -7.43 -15.47 -22.26
N MET A 238 -6.50 -14.65 -21.77
CA MET A 238 -5.30 -14.22 -22.49
C MET A 238 -4.06 -14.51 -21.64
N THR A 239 -2.93 -14.85 -22.27
CA THR A 239 -1.69 -15.18 -21.57
C THR A 239 -0.83 -13.96 -21.24
N THR A 240 -1.11 -12.80 -21.81
CA THR A 240 -0.39 -11.55 -21.53
C THR A 240 -1.32 -10.35 -21.32
N PRO A 241 -0.98 -9.42 -20.41
CA PRO A 241 -1.80 -8.25 -20.11
C PRO A 241 -1.86 -7.25 -21.29
N MET A 242 -0.82 -7.22 -22.10
CA MET A 242 -0.70 -6.37 -23.29
C MET A 242 0.06 -7.14 -24.39
N SER A 243 -0.19 -6.86 -25.67
CA SER A 243 0.64 -7.42 -26.74
C SER A 243 1.94 -6.62 -26.88
N THR A 244 3.04 -7.30 -27.17
CA THR A 244 4.37 -6.72 -27.44
C THR A 244 4.37 -5.67 -28.56
N ASN A 245 3.43 -5.78 -29.51
CA ASN A 245 3.28 -4.84 -30.63
C ASN A 245 2.18 -3.78 -30.39
N THR A 246 1.63 -3.68 -29.17
CA THR A 246 0.51 -2.75 -28.90
C THR A 246 1.04 -1.31 -28.88
N ALA A 247 0.74 -0.55 -29.93
CA ALA A 247 0.78 0.90 -29.87
C ALA A 247 -0.60 1.42 -29.46
N LEU A 248 -0.74 1.86 -28.20
CA LEU A 248 -1.92 2.59 -27.77
C LEU A 248 -1.69 4.07 -28.13
N ASP A 249 -2.56 4.63 -28.97
CA ASP A 249 -2.45 5.98 -29.53
C ASP A 249 -3.73 6.78 -29.27
N ALA A 250 -3.68 8.11 -29.42
CA ALA A 250 -4.89 8.94 -29.36
C ALA A 250 -5.84 8.54 -30.52
N ASP A 251 -6.88 7.79 -30.17
CA ASP A 251 -7.91 7.35 -31.12
C ASP A 251 -9.00 8.43 -31.27
N GLU A 252 -8.63 9.58 -31.87
CA GLU A 252 -9.50 10.77 -31.95
C GLU A 252 -10.82 10.50 -32.70
N ASP A 253 -10.72 9.69 -33.76
CA ASP A 253 -11.85 9.23 -34.59
C ASP A 253 -12.61 8.05 -33.97
N GLY A 254 -12.05 7.43 -32.92
CA GLY A 254 -12.65 6.29 -32.25
C GLY A 254 -13.92 6.63 -31.51
N GLU A 255 -14.82 5.64 -31.38
CA GLU A 255 -16.03 5.80 -30.60
C GLU A 255 -15.71 6.13 -29.14
N ALA A 256 -16.34 7.18 -28.62
CA ALA A 256 -16.18 7.60 -27.24
C ALA A 256 -16.71 6.52 -26.27
N VAL A 257 -16.00 6.31 -25.17
CA VAL A 257 -16.40 5.40 -24.09
C VAL A 257 -16.84 6.21 -22.87
N ASP A 258 -17.79 5.67 -22.12
CA ASP A 258 -18.21 6.29 -20.86
C ASP A 258 -17.02 6.45 -19.91
N GLN A 259 -16.74 7.70 -19.51
CA GLN A 259 -15.59 8.03 -18.68
C GLN A 259 -15.69 7.41 -17.28
N LYS A 260 -16.90 7.28 -16.74
CA LYS A 260 -17.12 6.76 -15.39
C LYS A 260 -16.88 5.25 -15.34
N GLU A 261 -17.36 4.52 -16.36
CA GLU A 261 -17.07 3.10 -16.58
C GLU A 261 -15.55 2.89 -16.70
N PHE A 262 -14.90 3.63 -17.60
CA PHE A 262 -13.46 3.48 -17.86
C PHE A 262 -12.60 3.79 -16.62
N ARG A 263 -12.88 4.91 -15.93
CA ARG A 263 -12.20 5.26 -14.67
C ARG A 263 -12.48 4.23 -13.58
N GLY A 264 -13.68 3.67 -13.54
CA GLY A 264 -14.03 2.57 -12.63
C GLY A 264 -13.19 1.32 -12.88
N MET A 265 -12.96 0.95 -14.15
CA MET A 265 -12.09 -0.16 -14.53
C MET A 265 -10.63 0.10 -14.15
N ILE A 266 -10.09 1.26 -14.52
CA ILE A 266 -8.71 1.66 -14.20
C ILE A 266 -8.48 1.70 -12.70
N GLY A 267 -9.37 2.33 -11.93
CA GLY A 267 -9.26 2.40 -10.47
C GLY A 267 -9.26 1.02 -9.81
N SER A 268 -10.10 0.09 -10.31
CA SER A 268 -10.10 -1.30 -9.83
C SER A 268 -8.79 -2.04 -10.15
N LEU A 269 -8.21 -1.80 -11.33
CA LEU A 269 -6.94 -2.42 -11.72
C LEU A 269 -5.73 -1.83 -10.97
N LEU A 270 -5.71 -0.50 -10.75
CA LEU A 270 -4.68 0.18 -9.96
C LEU A 270 -4.65 -0.30 -8.50
N TYR A 271 -5.80 -0.66 -7.93
CA TYR A 271 -5.80 -1.28 -6.62
C TYR A 271 -5.22 -2.71 -6.63
N LEU A 272 -5.39 -3.44 -7.73
CA LEU A 272 -4.87 -4.81 -7.88
C LEU A 272 -3.36 -4.87 -8.16
N THR A 273 -2.75 -3.80 -8.70
CA THR A 273 -1.29 -3.73 -8.88
C THR A 273 -0.55 -3.86 -7.55
N ALA A 274 -1.26 -3.70 -6.41
CA ALA A 274 -0.76 -3.99 -5.07
C ALA A 274 -0.17 -5.40 -4.90
N THR A 275 -0.70 -6.40 -5.59
CA THR A 275 -0.14 -7.76 -5.60
C THR A 275 0.17 -8.27 -7.00
N ARG A 276 -0.02 -7.42 -8.02
CA ARG A 276 0.12 -7.74 -9.44
C ARG A 276 1.02 -6.73 -10.16
N PRO A 277 2.32 -6.69 -9.85
CA PRO A 277 3.26 -5.82 -10.55
C PRO A 277 3.33 -6.13 -12.05
N ASP A 278 3.04 -7.38 -12.44
CA ASP A 278 2.99 -7.87 -13.83
C ASP A 278 1.96 -7.17 -14.72
N ILE A 279 0.89 -6.57 -14.16
CA ILE A 279 -0.08 -5.77 -14.93
C ILE A 279 0.19 -4.27 -14.87
N GLN A 280 1.13 -3.83 -14.02
CA GLN A 280 1.27 -2.43 -13.63
C GLN A 280 1.53 -1.52 -14.83
N PHE A 281 2.47 -1.89 -15.70
CA PHE A 281 2.75 -1.13 -16.93
C PHE A 281 1.51 -0.98 -17.81
N ALA A 282 0.82 -2.10 -18.10
CA ALA A 282 -0.34 -2.12 -18.97
C ALA A 282 -1.49 -1.24 -18.43
N VAL A 283 -1.72 -1.29 -17.12
CA VAL A 283 -2.73 -0.46 -16.44
C VAL A 283 -2.36 1.02 -16.50
N CYS A 284 -1.10 1.37 -16.18
CA CYS A 284 -0.62 2.74 -16.21
C CYS A 284 -0.66 3.35 -17.62
N LEU A 285 -0.35 2.57 -18.66
CA LEU A 285 -0.47 3.02 -20.04
C LEU A 285 -1.93 3.32 -20.40
N CYS A 286 -2.87 2.42 -20.07
CA CYS A 286 -4.29 2.63 -20.33
C CYS A 286 -4.86 3.82 -19.53
N ALA A 287 -4.36 4.07 -18.31
CA ALA A 287 -4.82 5.16 -17.45
C ALA A 287 -4.61 6.57 -18.06
N ARG A 288 -3.65 6.74 -18.98
CA ARG A 288 -3.37 8.02 -19.66
C ARG A 288 -4.59 8.56 -20.42
N TYR A 289 -5.48 7.68 -20.84
CA TYR A 289 -6.63 7.99 -21.67
C TYR A 289 -7.92 8.22 -20.87
N GLN A 290 -7.85 8.25 -19.54
CA GLN A 290 -9.03 8.38 -18.68
C GLN A 290 -9.80 9.71 -18.82
N ALA A 291 -9.18 10.72 -19.42
CA ALA A 291 -9.81 12.01 -19.70
C ALA A 291 -10.71 11.95 -20.94
N SER A 292 -10.34 11.15 -21.94
CA SER A 292 -11.08 10.98 -23.20
C SER A 292 -10.89 9.54 -23.73
N PRO A 293 -11.52 8.53 -23.10
CA PRO A 293 -11.34 7.13 -23.45
C PRO A 293 -12.13 6.78 -24.71
N ARG A 294 -11.62 5.79 -25.46
CA ARG A 294 -12.11 5.37 -26.76
C ARG A 294 -12.26 3.85 -26.78
N THR A 295 -12.97 3.31 -27.76
CA THR A 295 -13.23 1.86 -27.84
C THR A 295 -11.93 1.05 -27.88
N SER A 296 -10.90 1.50 -28.58
CA SER A 296 -9.55 0.91 -28.58
C SER A 296 -8.93 0.85 -27.17
N HIS A 297 -8.97 1.95 -26.42
CA HIS A 297 -8.51 2.01 -25.03
C HIS A 297 -9.28 1.02 -24.14
N ARG A 298 -10.61 0.96 -24.26
CA ARG A 298 -11.44 0.01 -23.50
C ARG A 298 -11.10 -1.45 -23.85
N GLN A 299 -10.81 -1.75 -25.12
CA GLN A 299 -10.38 -3.09 -25.54
C GLN A 299 -9.04 -3.48 -24.90
N ALA A 300 -8.09 -2.55 -24.80
CA ALA A 300 -6.83 -2.79 -24.10
C ALA A 300 -7.06 -3.10 -22.61
N VAL A 301 -7.92 -2.34 -21.92
CA VAL A 301 -8.28 -2.63 -20.52
C VAL A 301 -8.99 -3.99 -20.39
N LYS A 302 -9.91 -4.32 -21.31
CA LYS A 302 -10.55 -5.66 -21.34
C LYS A 302 -9.55 -6.78 -21.55
N ARG A 303 -8.45 -6.57 -22.29
CA ARG A 303 -7.37 -7.56 -22.41
C ARG A 303 -6.72 -7.84 -21.06
N ILE A 304 -6.45 -6.81 -20.25
CA ILE A 304 -5.90 -6.97 -18.90
C ILE A 304 -6.83 -7.85 -18.04
N PHE A 305 -8.15 -7.60 -18.07
CA PHE A 305 -9.12 -8.47 -17.38
C PHE A 305 -9.10 -9.92 -17.89
N ARG A 306 -8.97 -10.15 -19.20
CA ARG A 306 -8.84 -11.50 -19.77
C ARG A 306 -7.57 -12.21 -19.29
N TYR A 307 -6.50 -11.47 -19.06
CA TYR A 307 -5.26 -11.99 -18.47
C TYR A 307 -5.42 -12.31 -16.98
N LEU A 308 -6.13 -11.46 -16.23
CA LEU A 308 -6.48 -11.75 -14.83
C LEU A 308 -7.35 -13.01 -14.69
N LYS A 309 -8.23 -13.28 -15.66
CA LYS A 309 -8.99 -14.54 -15.72
C LYS A 309 -8.09 -15.75 -15.94
N PHE A 310 -7.00 -15.60 -16.69
CA PHE A 310 -6.00 -16.65 -16.90
C PHE A 310 -5.14 -16.88 -15.65
N THR A 311 -4.89 -15.83 -14.85
CA THR A 311 -4.02 -15.84 -13.67
C THR A 311 -4.72 -15.33 -12.40
N PRO A 312 -5.84 -15.96 -11.96
CA PRO A 312 -6.67 -15.40 -10.88
C PRO A 312 -6.01 -15.49 -9.49
N GLU A 313 -5.11 -16.44 -9.29
CA GLU A 313 -4.45 -16.73 -8.01
C GLU A 313 -3.01 -16.20 -7.92
N LEU A 314 -2.53 -15.47 -8.94
CA LEU A 314 -1.18 -14.90 -8.92
C LEU A 314 -1.03 -13.84 -7.81
N GLY A 315 0.12 -13.83 -7.15
CA GLY A 315 0.45 -12.93 -6.04
C GLY A 315 1.95 -12.85 -5.79
N LEU A 316 2.31 -12.24 -4.66
CA LEU A 316 3.69 -12.02 -4.23
C LEU A 316 4.14 -13.11 -3.24
N TRP A 317 5.36 -13.62 -3.40
CA TRP A 317 5.99 -14.55 -2.46
C TRP A 317 7.17 -13.88 -1.75
N TYR A 318 7.12 -13.86 -0.41
CA TYR A 318 8.20 -13.39 0.44
C TYR A 318 8.89 -14.59 1.09
N SER A 319 10.04 -15.00 0.56
CA SER A 319 10.78 -16.15 1.11
C SER A 319 11.42 -15.86 2.47
N SER A 320 11.41 -16.85 3.37
CA SER A 320 12.13 -16.80 4.64
C SER A 320 13.65 -17.04 4.49
N GLY A 321 14.08 -17.67 3.39
CA GLY A 321 15.49 -17.94 3.09
C GLY A 321 16.24 -16.76 2.45
N SER A 322 15.52 -15.72 2.04
CA SER A 322 16.12 -14.56 1.37
C SER A 322 16.82 -13.65 2.37
N SER A 323 18.09 -13.35 2.12
CA SER A 323 18.78 -12.27 2.84
C SER A 323 18.09 -10.92 2.55
N LEU A 324 17.82 -10.16 3.60
CA LEU A 324 17.28 -8.79 3.49
C LEU A 324 18.34 -7.87 2.90
N SER A 325 18.43 -7.81 1.57
CA SER A 325 19.33 -6.89 0.85
C SER A 325 18.52 -5.82 0.13
N LEU A 326 18.83 -4.54 0.38
CA LEU A 326 18.19 -3.41 -0.29
C LEU A 326 18.96 -3.05 -1.56
N ARG A 327 18.28 -3.04 -2.72
CA ARG A 327 18.85 -2.63 -4.02
C ARG A 327 17.79 -1.90 -4.84
N GLY A 328 18.19 -0.91 -5.64
CA GLY A 328 17.32 -0.24 -6.60
C GLY A 328 17.67 -0.61 -8.03
N PHE A 329 16.67 -0.72 -8.89
CA PHE A 329 16.82 -0.78 -10.33
C PHE A 329 16.05 0.37 -10.95
N SER A 330 16.62 1.01 -11.96
CA SER A 330 16.00 2.12 -12.67
C SER A 330 16.11 1.88 -14.18
N ASP A 331 15.02 2.13 -14.88
CA ASP A 331 14.92 2.12 -16.35
C ASP A 331 13.96 3.24 -16.80
N ALA A 332 14.15 3.79 -18.00
CA ALA A 332 13.24 4.79 -18.54
C ALA A 332 13.01 4.61 -20.04
N ASP A 333 11.74 4.61 -20.44
CA ASP A 333 11.37 4.71 -21.85
C ASP A 333 11.27 6.19 -22.27
N HIS A 334 12.17 6.62 -23.16
CA HIS A 334 12.24 8.00 -23.62
C HIS A 334 11.20 8.31 -24.70
N ALA A 335 10.37 9.32 -24.45
CA ALA A 335 9.30 9.76 -25.36
C ALA A 335 8.35 8.63 -25.79
N GLY A 336 8.18 7.62 -24.93
CA GLY A 336 7.32 6.46 -25.16
C GLY A 336 5.84 6.81 -25.29
N CYS A 337 5.39 7.93 -24.71
CA CYS A 337 4.06 8.45 -24.98
C CYS A 337 4.04 9.11 -26.38
N ARG A 338 3.31 8.52 -27.31
CA ARG A 338 3.20 9.03 -28.69
C ARG A 338 2.42 10.34 -28.81
N ILE A 339 1.61 10.69 -27.80
CA ILE A 339 0.72 11.86 -27.79
C ILE A 339 1.47 13.13 -27.40
N ASP A 340 2.08 13.13 -26.21
CA ASP A 340 2.73 14.30 -25.63
C ASP A 340 4.24 14.14 -25.52
N ARG A 341 4.80 13.06 -26.10
CA ARG A 341 6.23 12.72 -26.07
C ARG A 341 6.79 12.63 -24.65
N LYS A 342 5.93 12.40 -23.64
CA LYS A 342 6.36 12.12 -22.28
C LYS A 342 7.10 10.78 -22.21
N SER A 343 8.14 10.77 -21.39
CA SER A 343 8.91 9.59 -21.05
C SER A 343 8.24 8.85 -19.89
N THR A 344 8.38 7.52 -19.89
CA THR A 344 7.88 6.64 -18.82
C THR A 344 9.07 6.14 -18.02
N SER A 345 9.25 6.60 -16.79
CA SER A 345 10.30 6.11 -15.90
C SER A 345 9.75 4.98 -15.04
N GLY A 346 10.37 3.81 -15.11
CA GLY A 346 10.09 2.67 -14.25
C GLY A 346 11.23 2.43 -13.28
N THR A 347 10.92 2.37 -11.98
CA THR A 347 11.91 1.98 -10.98
C THR A 347 11.44 0.69 -10.33
N CYS A 348 12.33 -0.28 -10.21
CA CYS A 348 12.13 -1.54 -9.51
C CYS A 348 13.13 -1.61 -8.38
N GLN A 349 12.76 -1.27 -7.15
CA GLN A 349 13.60 -1.57 -6.00
C GLN A 349 13.31 -3.01 -5.54
N LEU A 350 14.34 -3.77 -5.21
CA LEU A 350 14.14 -4.88 -4.29
C LEU A 350 13.82 -4.19 -2.97
N PHE A 351 12.55 -4.29 -2.55
CA PHE A 351 11.78 -3.46 -1.62
C PHE A 351 10.98 -2.27 -2.20
N GLY A 352 10.68 -2.15 -3.52
CA GLY A 352 9.90 -1.04 -4.14
C GLY A 352 9.51 -1.15 -5.63
N THR A 353 8.44 -0.51 -6.10
CA THR A 353 8.21 -0.10 -7.48
C THR A 353 7.58 1.29 -7.50
N SER A 354 8.09 2.16 -8.36
CA SER A 354 7.47 3.46 -8.61
C SER A 354 7.51 3.74 -10.11
N LEU A 355 6.35 4.12 -10.64
CA LEU A 355 6.22 4.55 -12.03
C LEU A 355 5.94 6.03 -12.06
N GLN A 356 6.78 6.78 -12.75
CA GLN A 356 6.61 8.22 -12.92
C GLN A 356 6.61 8.58 -14.40
N ALA A 357 5.56 9.29 -14.83
CA ALA A 357 5.57 9.95 -16.14
C ALA A 357 6.27 11.30 -16.00
N SER A 358 7.24 11.58 -16.86
CA SER A 358 7.93 12.88 -16.90
C SER A 358 8.17 13.33 -18.34
N VAL A 359 8.16 14.64 -18.59
CA VAL A 359 8.62 15.20 -19.87
C VAL A 359 10.14 15.29 -19.77
N ALA A 360 10.87 14.62 -20.66
CA ALA A 360 12.33 14.67 -20.74
C ALA A 360 12.73 15.00 -22.18
N LEU A 361 13.78 15.80 -22.37
CA LEU A 361 14.21 16.28 -23.68
C LEU A 361 15.23 15.34 -24.36
N SER A 362 15.73 14.33 -23.64
CA SER A 362 16.64 13.30 -24.17
C SER A 362 16.51 11.99 -23.40
N THR A 363 16.99 10.88 -23.99
CA THR A 363 17.04 9.57 -23.31
C THR A 363 17.86 9.62 -22.04
N THR A 364 19.02 10.27 -22.07
CA THR A 364 19.87 10.46 -20.88
C THR A 364 19.15 11.22 -19.78
N GLU A 365 18.34 12.22 -20.11
CA GLU A 365 17.55 12.96 -19.13
C GLU A 365 16.43 12.10 -18.53
N ALA A 366 15.70 11.33 -19.35
CA ALA A 366 14.66 10.42 -18.88
C ALA A 366 15.22 9.39 -17.88
N GLU A 367 16.37 8.80 -18.22
CA GLU A 367 17.10 7.89 -17.35
C GLU A 367 17.58 8.57 -16.06
N TYR A 368 18.20 9.74 -16.17
CA TYR A 368 18.69 10.46 -14.99
C TYR A 368 17.55 10.82 -14.01
N VAL A 369 16.39 11.18 -14.55
CA VAL A 369 15.18 11.44 -13.76
C VAL A 369 14.70 10.17 -13.07
N ALA A 370 14.68 9.03 -13.76
CA ALA A 370 14.33 7.74 -13.19
C ALA A 370 15.29 7.36 -12.05
N VAL A 371 16.60 7.54 -12.24
CA VAL A 371 17.63 7.25 -11.25
C VAL A 371 17.49 8.15 -10.02
N ALA A 372 17.25 9.46 -10.20
CA ALA A 372 17.03 10.39 -9.09
C ALA A 372 15.76 10.06 -8.29
N SER A 373 14.69 9.67 -8.97
CA SER A 373 13.45 9.22 -8.33
C SER A 373 13.66 7.92 -7.55
N CYS A 374 14.37 6.95 -8.16
CA CYS A 374 14.74 5.70 -7.52
C CYS A 374 15.61 5.93 -6.28
N CYS A 375 16.59 6.85 -6.35
CA CYS A 375 17.43 7.23 -5.22
C CYS A 375 16.60 7.78 -4.06
N SER A 376 15.65 8.69 -4.33
CA SER A 376 14.76 9.24 -3.30
C SER A 376 13.97 8.14 -2.59
N GLN A 377 13.43 7.20 -3.36
CA GLN A 377 12.68 6.06 -2.81
C GLN A 377 13.58 5.14 -1.98
N LEU A 378 14.79 4.83 -2.45
CA LEU A 378 15.77 4.03 -1.70
C LEU A 378 16.16 4.68 -0.37
N LEU A 379 16.31 6.01 -0.32
CA LEU A 379 16.61 6.73 0.92
C LEU A 379 15.44 6.66 1.90
N TRP A 380 14.21 6.82 1.43
CA TRP A 380 13.02 6.62 2.25
C TRP A 380 12.98 5.20 2.81
N MET A 381 13.22 4.19 1.98
CA MET A 381 13.23 2.78 2.41
C MET A 381 14.38 2.47 3.38
N LYS A 382 15.58 3.02 3.15
CA LYS A 382 16.71 2.93 4.08
C LYS A 382 16.33 3.44 5.47
N ALA A 383 15.66 4.60 5.51
CA ALA A 383 15.18 5.20 6.75
C ALA A 383 14.07 4.36 7.39
N THR A 384 13.08 3.90 6.62
CA THR A 384 12.00 3.03 7.12
C THR A 384 12.55 1.72 7.68
N LEU A 385 13.47 1.04 6.98
CA LEU A 385 14.07 -0.21 7.45
C LEU A 385 14.92 -0.02 8.71
N SER A 386 15.42 1.20 8.96
CA SER A 386 16.09 1.51 10.23
C SER A 386 15.13 1.45 11.43
N ASP A 387 13.84 1.75 11.23
CA ASP A 387 12.81 1.58 12.26
C ASP A 387 12.54 0.09 12.57
N PHE A 388 12.86 -0.82 11.63
CA PHE A 388 12.88 -2.27 11.84
C PHE A 388 14.19 -2.79 12.43
N GLY A 389 15.11 -1.90 12.82
CA GLY A 389 16.43 -2.25 13.35
C GLY A 389 17.43 -2.72 12.29
N LEU A 390 17.14 -2.55 11.00
CA LEU A 390 18.04 -2.91 9.90
C LEU A 390 18.86 -1.71 9.47
N ARG A 391 20.19 -1.89 9.40
CA ARG A 391 21.10 -0.84 8.95
C ARG A 391 21.73 -1.24 7.63
N PHE A 392 21.58 -0.37 6.64
CA PHE A 392 22.21 -0.51 5.33
C PHE A 392 23.28 0.57 5.20
N GLY A 393 24.45 0.17 4.70
CA GLY A 393 25.51 1.10 4.34
C GLY A 393 25.20 1.77 3.00
N ARG A 394 26.10 1.59 2.04
CA ARG A 394 25.94 2.06 0.67
C ARG A 394 24.99 1.14 -0.11
N ILE A 395 23.90 1.68 -0.64
CA ILE A 395 22.87 0.91 -1.33
C ILE A 395 23.16 0.81 -2.83
N PRO A 396 23.22 -0.41 -3.41
CA PRO A 396 23.34 -0.56 -4.86
C PRO A 396 22.13 -0.01 -5.61
N LEU A 397 22.36 0.92 -6.55
CA LEU A 397 21.40 1.44 -7.52
C LEU A 397 21.88 1.04 -8.92
N LEU A 398 21.21 0.03 -9.47
CA LEU A 398 21.48 -0.58 -10.76
C LEU A 398 20.80 0.22 -11.88
N VAL A 399 21.61 0.66 -12.84
CA VAL A 399 21.20 1.53 -13.96
C VAL A 399 21.79 0.97 -15.25
N ASP A 400 21.01 0.93 -16.32
CA ASP A 400 21.46 0.45 -17.63
C ASP A 400 22.15 1.55 -18.46
N SER A 401 21.84 2.82 -18.17
CA SER A 401 22.48 3.98 -18.80
C SER A 401 23.84 4.31 -18.20
N THR A 402 24.91 3.86 -18.88
CA THR A 402 26.31 4.26 -18.57
C THR A 402 26.52 5.77 -18.58
N PHE A 403 25.78 6.49 -19.44
CA PHE A 403 25.86 7.94 -19.53
C PHE A 403 25.27 8.61 -18.29
N ALA A 404 24.11 8.16 -17.80
CA ALA A 404 23.52 8.68 -16.57
C ALA A 404 24.45 8.46 -15.35
N ILE A 405 25.10 7.28 -15.27
CA ILE A 405 26.12 6.99 -14.25
C ILE A 405 27.30 7.96 -14.35
N SER A 406 27.82 8.20 -15.56
CA SER A 406 28.97 9.08 -15.77
C SER A 406 28.67 10.53 -15.39
N VAL A 407 27.46 11.01 -15.69
CA VAL A 407 26.97 12.35 -15.32
C VAL A 407 26.90 12.46 -13.80
N ALA A 408 26.32 11.48 -13.11
CA ALA A 408 26.21 11.50 -11.65
C ALA A 408 27.57 11.48 -10.93
N LYS A 409 28.59 10.82 -11.52
CA LYS A 409 29.93 10.68 -10.93
C LYS A 409 30.89 11.83 -11.28
N ASN A 410 30.62 12.64 -12.31
CA ASN A 410 31.58 13.63 -12.82
C ASN A 410 31.03 15.08 -12.79
N PRO A 411 31.64 16.00 -12.03
CA PRO A 411 31.15 17.38 -11.89
C PRO A 411 31.32 18.25 -13.14
N VAL A 412 32.14 17.84 -14.13
CA VAL A 412 32.49 18.67 -15.30
C VAL A 412 31.37 18.71 -16.36
N LEU A 413 30.45 17.75 -16.36
CA LEU A 413 29.38 17.62 -17.38
C LEU A 413 28.16 18.56 -17.17
N HIS A 414 28.18 19.37 -16.11
CA HIS A 414 27.07 20.24 -15.68
C HIS A 414 26.65 21.31 -16.71
N SER A 415 27.54 21.72 -17.63
CA SER A 415 27.24 22.77 -18.62
C SER A 415 26.13 22.40 -19.62
N ARG A 416 25.83 21.11 -19.81
CA ARG A 416 24.82 20.59 -20.75
C ARG A 416 23.49 20.14 -20.12
N THR A 417 23.35 20.18 -18.78
CA THR A 417 22.20 19.63 -18.04
C THR A 417 21.58 20.61 -17.02
N LYS A 418 21.67 21.92 -17.28
CA LYS A 418 21.18 22.98 -16.38
C LYS A 418 19.67 22.90 -16.04
N HIS A 419 18.86 22.28 -16.88
CA HIS A 419 17.42 22.13 -16.68
C HIS A 419 17.03 21.03 -15.68
N ILE A 420 17.98 20.18 -15.26
CA ILE A 420 17.79 19.12 -14.24
C ILE A 420 18.70 19.31 -13.02
N ASP A 421 19.19 20.52 -12.80
CA ASP A 421 20.30 20.82 -11.88
C ASP A 421 20.05 20.37 -10.42
N VAL A 422 18.83 20.56 -9.91
CA VAL A 422 18.45 20.12 -8.57
C VAL A 422 18.55 18.60 -8.41
N ARG A 423 18.12 17.83 -9.42
CA ARG A 423 18.24 16.36 -9.43
C ARG A 423 19.69 15.91 -9.60
N PHE A 424 20.46 16.68 -10.37
CA PHE A 424 21.89 16.45 -10.56
C PHE A 424 22.64 16.55 -9.23
N HIS A 425 22.48 17.68 -8.53
CA HIS A 425 23.06 17.89 -7.21
C HIS A 425 22.61 16.85 -6.19
N PHE A 426 21.31 16.52 -6.16
CA PHE A 426 20.76 15.51 -5.25
C PHE A 426 21.43 14.14 -5.41
N LEU A 427 21.45 13.59 -6.63
CA LEU A 427 21.99 12.24 -6.87
C LEU A 427 23.49 12.17 -6.60
N ARG A 428 24.23 13.21 -6.99
CA ARG A 428 25.68 13.30 -6.76
C ARG A 428 26.01 13.42 -5.28
N ASP A 429 25.31 14.29 -4.55
CA ASP A 429 25.51 14.48 -3.11
C ASP A 429 25.31 13.15 -2.35
N HIS A 430 24.28 12.38 -2.67
CA HIS A 430 24.06 11.06 -2.05
C HIS A 430 25.05 9.99 -2.52
N TYR A 431 25.59 10.10 -3.74
CA TYR A 431 26.69 9.23 -4.18
C TYR A 431 28.00 9.53 -3.42
N GLU A 432 28.35 10.81 -3.26
CA GLU A 432 29.56 11.30 -2.58
C GLU A 432 29.50 11.07 -1.06
N LYS A 433 28.33 11.24 -0.43
CA LYS A 433 28.06 10.89 0.97
C LYS A 433 28.14 9.38 1.25
N GLY A 434 28.14 8.56 0.20
CA GLY A 434 28.18 7.10 0.33
C GLY A 434 26.83 6.48 0.69
N ASP A 435 25.72 7.16 0.44
CA ASP A 435 24.37 6.61 0.66
C ASP A 435 24.00 5.57 -0.40
N ILE A 436 24.40 5.81 -1.65
CA ILE A 436 24.13 4.95 -2.80
C ILE A 436 25.40 4.62 -3.58
N ASP A 437 25.39 3.49 -4.28
CA ASP A 437 26.41 3.11 -5.27
C ASP A 437 25.77 2.90 -6.65
N LEU A 438 26.23 3.64 -7.64
CA LEU A 438 25.72 3.54 -9.01
C LEU A 438 26.47 2.46 -9.77
N ILE A 439 25.77 1.37 -10.07
CA ILE A 439 26.29 0.15 -10.70
C ILE A 439 25.62 -0.04 -12.06
N HIS A 440 26.40 -0.33 -13.10
CA HIS A 440 25.83 -0.65 -14.40
C HIS A 440 25.24 -2.07 -14.43
N VAL A 441 24.05 -2.24 -14.99
CA VAL A 441 23.42 -3.54 -15.25
C VAL A 441 23.06 -3.68 -16.72
N VAL A 442 23.25 -4.88 -17.28
CA VAL A 442 22.84 -5.17 -18.66
C VAL A 442 21.32 -5.35 -18.73
N SER A 443 20.68 -4.93 -19.84
CA SER A 443 19.21 -4.93 -19.98
C SER A 443 18.56 -6.29 -19.74
N ALA A 444 19.22 -7.40 -20.08
CA ALA A 444 18.70 -8.75 -19.80
C ALA A 444 18.51 -9.05 -18.29
N ASN A 445 19.24 -8.34 -17.42
CA ASN A 445 19.17 -8.46 -15.97
C ASN A 445 18.48 -7.23 -15.32
N GLN A 446 17.85 -6.37 -16.13
CA GLN A 446 17.18 -5.15 -15.69
C GLN A 446 15.75 -5.47 -15.25
N LEU A 447 15.53 -5.62 -13.95
CA LEU A 447 14.21 -5.93 -13.41
C LEU A 447 13.18 -4.80 -13.61
N ALA A 448 13.64 -3.56 -13.84
CA ALA A 448 12.76 -2.44 -14.10
C ALA A 448 12.07 -2.48 -15.49
N ASP A 449 12.54 -3.32 -16.41
CA ASP A 449 11.98 -3.44 -17.77
C ASP A 449 10.50 -3.86 -17.76
N ILE A 450 10.06 -4.65 -16.78
CA ILE A 450 8.65 -5.04 -16.63
C ILE A 450 7.71 -3.84 -16.44
N PHE A 451 8.26 -2.71 -15.96
CA PHE A 451 7.51 -1.49 -15.69
C PHE A 451 7.55 -0.51 -16.86
N THR A 452 8.42 -0.68 -17.83
CA THR A 452 8.58 0.24 -18.97
C THR A 452 8.20 -0.40 -20.31
N LYS A 453 8.17 -1.74 -20.39
CA LYS A 453 7.97 -2.49 -21.64
C LYS A 453 6.91 -3.59 -21.48
N PRO A 454 6.13 -3.89 -22.54
CA PRO A 454 5.27 -5.07 -22.55
C PRO A 454 6.13 -6.32 -22.76
N LEU A 455 6.43 -7.04 -21.67
CA LEU A 455 7.20 -8.29 -21.72
C LEU A 455 6.27 -9.51 -21.84
N GLU A 456 6.72 -10.55 -22.55
CA GLU A 456 6.08 -11.86 -22.50
C GLU A 456 6.45 -12.57 -21.19
N LEU A 457 5.49 -13.20 -20.51
CA LEU A 457 5.84 -14.20 -19.51
C LEU A 457 6.47 -15.36 -20.27
N GLN A 458 7.77 -15.59 -20.08
CA GLN A 458 8.40 -16.84 -20.47
C GLN A 458 7.85 -17.95 -19.57
N VAL A 459 6.76 -18.58 -20.01
CA VAL A 459 6.24 -19.83 -19.44
C VAL A 459 6.81 -20.96 -20.29
N GLU A 460 8.08 -21.29 -20.09
CA GLU A 460 8.61 -22.57 -20.56
C GLU A 460 8.36 -23.64 -19.49
N GLY A 461 7.72 -24.75 -19.90
CA GLY A 461 7.49 -25.92 -19.04
C GLY A 461 6.20 -25.86 -18.23
N VAL A 462 5.06 -26.20 -18.86
CA VAL A 462 3.82 -26.54 -18.16
C VAL A 462 4.01 -27.90 -17.49
N ASP A 463 4.53 -27.89 -16.28
CA ASP A 463 4.23 -28.88 -15.25
C ASP A 463 4.30 -28.21 -13.87
N ASN A 464 3.14 -27.76 -13.38
CA ASN A 464 2.77 -27.52 -11.97
C ASN A 464 3.71 -26.72 -11.02
N ALA A 465 4.78 -26.09 -11.48
CA ALA A 465 5.76 -25.43 -10.60
C ALA A 465 5.51 -23.92 -10.35
N LEU A 466 4.55 -23.32 -11.05
CA LEU A 466 4.02 -21.98 -10.72
C LEU A 466 2.83 -22.03 -9.71
N ILE A 467 2.41 -23.25 -9.34
CA ILE A 467 1.38 -23.53 -8.31
C ILE A 467 2.03 -23.97 -6.98
N LYS A 468 3.33 -24.29 -6.98
CA LYS A 468 4.16 -24.44 -5.78
C LYS A 468 5.59 -24.02 -6.12
N GLY A 469 6.03 -22.88 -5.59
CA GLY A 469 7.34 -22.69 -4.95
C GLY A 469 8.66 -23.09 -5.62
N GLU A 470 8.73 -23.58 -6.85
CA GLU A 470 10.01 -24.05 -7.43
C GLU A 470 10.09 -23.76 -8.94
N ILE A 471 10.40 -22.53 -9.32
CA ILE A 471 11.03 -22.29 -10.62
C ILE A 471 12.52 -22.49 -10.39
N GLU A 472 13.08 -23.63 -10.80
CA GLU A 472 14.53 -23.84 -10.95
C GLU A 472 15.03 -23.30 -12.31
N SER A 473 16.18 -22.63 -12.27
CA SER A 473 17.00 -22.13 -13.39
C SER A 473 16.73 -20.69 -13.89
N GLN A 474 17.82 -19.91 -13.90
CA GLN A 474 18.03 -18.50 -14.28
C GLN A 474 17.20 -17.41 -13.58
N TRP A 475 16.06 -17.75 -12.97
CA TRP A 475 15.21 -16.84 -12.19
C TRP A 475 15.12 -17.21 -10.69
N THR A 476 15.87 -18.23 -10.25
CA THR A 476 15.85 -18.86 -8.91
C THR A 476 16.38 -18.03 -7.74
N GLY A 477 16.98 -16.87 -7.99
CA GLY A 477 17.59 -16.06 -6.91
C GLY A 477 16.87 -14.74 -6.61
N LEU A 478 15.86 -14.37 -7.40
CA LEU A 478 15.30 -13.02 -7.39
C LEU A 478 13.79 -13.01 -7.63
N ILE A 479 13.02 -13.35 -6.59
CA ILE A 479 11.76 -12.65 -6.34
C ILE A 479 11.92 -11.96 -5.00
N ALA A 480 12.65 -10.85 -5.05
CA ALA A 480 12.78 -9.94 -3.94
C ALA A 480 11.76 -8.82 -4.14
N LEU A 481 10.79 -8.75 -3.24
CA LEU A 481 10.10 -7.54 -2.83
C LEU A 481 9.88 -6.48 -3.93
N LEU A 482 8.81 -6.60 -4.71
CA LEU A 482 8.28 -5.49 -5.48
C LEU A 482 7.30 -4.77 -4.53
N VAL A 483 7.60 -3.53 -4.09
CA VAL A 483 6.80 -2.77 -3.10
C VAL A 483 6.09 -1.59 -3.73
#